data_AF-A0A936K2L6-F1
#
_entry.id   AF-A0A936K2L6-F1
#
_cell.length_a   1.000
_cell.length_b   1.000
_cell.length_c   1.000
_cell.angle_alpha   90.00
_cell.angle_beta   90.00
_cell.angle_gamma   90.00
#
_symmetry.space_group_name_H-M   'P 1'
#
loop_
_entity.id
_entity.type
_entity.pdbx_description
1 polymer ?
#
loop_
_entity_poly.entity_id
_entity_poly.type
_entity_poly.pdbx_seq_one_letter_code
_entity_poly.pdbx_strand_id
1 'polypeptide(L)'
;MGLVDRGFVLMLLQSEFMRASFAGDTRTLAQPTLNVGLIRSSATQLPPHAEQARIVARVDELMHLCDALEAKGRLEAEQHAQLLSTLLGSLTDSASPEELSAHWQRVAAHFDLLLDRPEAVDALEQIILQLAVRGLLVPQDPNDEPASVLLERIRAEKDRLIAEGKIKRESSLSQAAGRDEPFELPATWAWTQIGWSSTFSMATPSRASGLRPKASGCCETSTSDMAR
;
A
#
# COMPACT_ATOMS: atom_id res chain seq x y z
N MET A 1 -4.49 -20.17 51.32
CA MET A 1 -5.52 -19.22 50.88
C MET A 1 -4.90 -17.83 50.89
N GLY A 2 -4.53 -17.31 49.73
CA GLY A 2 -3.96 -15.97 49.62
C GLY A 2 -5.05 -14.93 49.83
N LEU A 3 -4.77 -13.88 50.61
CA LEU A 3 -5.67 -12.73 50.79
C LEU A 3 -5.81 -11.89 49.50
N VAL A 4 -4.97 -12.17 48.50
CA VAL A 4 -4.89 -11.46 47.23
C VAL A 4 -4.90 -12.45 46.08
N ASP A 5 -5.77 -12.21 45.11
CA ASP A 5 -5.89 -12.96 43.87
C ASP A 5 -4.68 -12.70 42.96
N ARG A 6 -4.11 -13.78 42.41
CA ARG A 6 -2.92 -13.69 41.56
C ARG A 6 -3.19 -12.97 40.24
N GLY A 7 -4.35 -13.23 39.62
CA GLY A 7 -4.75 -12.57 38.38
C GLY A 7 -4.92 -11.08 38.59
N PHE A 8 -5.51 -10.67 39.72
CA PHE A 8 -5.64 -9.27 40.08
C PHE A 8 -4.28 -8.57 40.22
N VAL A 9 -3.30 -9.21 40.85
CA VAL A 9 -1.93 -8.65 40.97
C VAL A 9 -1.27 -8.50 39.60
N LEU A 10 -1.39 -9.50 38.72
CA LEU A 10 -0.81 -9.42 37.38
C LEU A 10 -1.43 -8.29 36.56
N MET A 11 -2.75 -8.17 36.57
CA MET A 11 -3.48 -7.08 35.90
C MET A 11 -3.09 -5.71 36.46
N LEU A 12 -3.00 -5.59 37.79
CA LEU A 12 -2.59 -4.36 38.45
C LEU A 12 -1.18 -3.93 37.98
N LEU A 13 -0.22 -4.85 37.96
CA LEU A 13 1.16 -4.57 37.51
C LEU A 13 1.24 -4.18 36.02
N GLN A 14 0.36 -4.74 35.19
CA GLN A 14 0.28 -4.44 33.76
C GLN A 14 -0.47 -3.13 33.46
N SER A 15 -1.28 -2.64 34.41
CA SER A 15 -2.03 -1.40 34.24
C SER A 15 -1.11 -0.20 34.02
N GLU A 16 -1.54 0.73 33.17
CA GLU A 16 -0.81 1.98 32.93
C GLU A 16 -0.58 2.77 34.23
N PHE A 17 -1.49 2.68 35.20
CA PHE A 17 -1.34 3.30 36.51
C PHE A 17 -0.06 2.83 37.24
N MET A 18 0.15 1.52 37.34
CA MET A 18 1.36 0.98 37.98
C MET A 18 2.59 1.17 37.11
N ARG A 19 2.48 0.95 35.79
CA ARG A 19 3.62 1.14 34.86
C ARG A 19 4.13 2.58 34.88
N ALA A 20 3.24 3.57 34.89
CA ALA A 20 3.60 4.99 34.97
C ALA A 20 4.28 5.34 36.31
N SER A 21 3.83 4.74 37.40
CA SER A 21 4.42 4.93 38.74
C SER A 21 5.88 4.46 38.81
N PHE A 22 6.29 3.52 37.94
CA PHE A 22 7.67 3.02 37.86
C PHE A 22 8.51 3.67 36.76
N ALA A 23 7.89 4.29 35.75
CA ALA A 23 8.60 4.86 34.59
C ALA A 23 9.39 6.15 34.90
N GLY A 24 9.00 6.91 35.93
CA GLY A 24 9.63 8.19 36.29
C GLY A 24 11.00 8.09 36.97
N ASP A 25 11.35 6.92 37.52
CA ASP A 25 12.52 6.75 38.40
C ASP A 25 13.72 6.05 37.74
N THR A 26 13.61 5.66 36.47
CA THR A 26 14.69 4.99 35.74
C THR A 26 15.50 5.99 34.91
N ARG A 27 16.33 6.80 35.58
CA ARG A 27 17.33 7.68 34.92
C ARG A 27 18.62 6.93 34.62
N THR A 28 18.60 5.96 33.71
CA THR A 28 19.83 5.28 33.27
C THR A 28 19.82 5.01 31.76
N LEU A 29 20.99 5.20 31.13
CA LEU A 29 21.23 4.93 29.70
C LEU A 29 21.35 3.42 29.37
N ALA A 30 21.22 2.53 30.36
CA ALA A 30 21.26 1.07 30.25
C ALA A 30 19.91 0.46 30.70
N GLN A 31 19.70 -0.85 30.44
CA GLN A 31 18.44 -1.55 30.73
C GLN A 31 17.86 -1.15 32.11
N PRO A 32 16.66 -0.54 32.12
CA PRO A 32 16.03 -0.08 33.36
C PRO A 32 15.88 -1.24 34.34
N THR A 33 16.48 -1.14 35.53
CA THR A 33 16.32 -2.14 36.59
C THR A 33 15.34 -1.61 37.63
N LEU A 34 14.27 -2.37 37.89
CA LEU A 34 13.28 -2.00 38.92
C LEU A 34 13.86 -2.23 40.32
N ASN A 35 13.91 -1.17 41.12
CA ASN A 35 14.39 -1.24 42.51
C ASN A 35 13.31 -1.85 43.43
N VAL A 36 13.69 -2.87 44.21
CA VAL A 36 12.79 -3.52 45.18
C VAL A 36 12.21 -2.54 46.22
N GLY A 37 12.96 -1.50 46.57
CA GLY A 37 12.49 -0.41 47.45
C GLY A 37 11.31 0.35 46.85
N LEU A 38 11.38 0.68 45.55
CA LEU A 38 10.29 1.35 44.82
C LEU A 38 9.04 0.47 44.74
N ILE A 39 9.22 -0.82 44.49
CA ILE A 39 8.12 -1.80 44.48
C ILE A 39 7.44 -1.84 45.85
N ARG A 40 8.21 -1.85 46.95
CA ARG A 40 7.69 -1.89 48.33
C ARG A 40 6.97 -0.61 48.75
N SER A 41 7.39 0.55 48.26
CA SER A 41 6.79 1.85 48.58
C SER A 41 5.61 2.23 47.68
N SER A 42 5.33 1.44 46.63
CA SER A 42 4.26 1.72 45.69
C SER A 42 2.89 1.49 46.33
N ALA A 43 2.09 2.54 46.39
CA ALA A 43 0.73 2.48 46.90
C ALA A 43 -0.22 1.94 45.82
N THR A 44 -1.12 1.04 46.22
CA THR A 44 -2.19 0.53 45.37
C THR A 44 -3.49 0.35 46.16
N GLN A 45 -4.60 0.37 45.46
CA GLN A 45 -5.91 0.07 46.01
C GLN A 45 -6.12 -1.44 45.98
N LEU A 46 -6.33 -2.05 47.16
CA LEU A 46 -6.59 -3.48 47.28
C LEU A 46 -8.06 -3.71 47.65
N PRO A 47 -8.91 -4.15 46.70
CA PRO A 47 -10.31 -4.44 47.00
C PRO A 47 -10.46 -5.76 47.79
N PRO A 48 -11.61 -6.05 48.41
CA PRO A 48 -11.86 -7.32 49.07
C PRO A 48 -11.66 -8.52 48.13
N HIS A 49 -11.22 -9.67 48.65
CA HIS A 49 -10.88 -10.84 47.83
C HIS A 49 -12.00 -11.28 46.87
N ALA A 50 -13.25 -11.29 47.33
CA ALA A 50 -14.39 -11.63 46.47
C ALA A 50 -14.60 -10.65 45.32
N GLU A 51 -14.23 -9.38 45.51
CA GLU A 51 -14.29 -8.36 44.47
C GLU A 51 -13.13 -8.49 43.48
N GLN A 52 -11.91 -8.79 43.96
CA GLN A 52 -10.77 -9.11 43.09
C GLN A 52 -11.13 -10.22 42.09
N ALA A 53 -11.74 -11.31 42.57
CA ALA A 53 -12.15 -12.42 41.71
C ALA A 53 -13.20 -12.01 40.66
N ARG A 54 -14.18 -11.16 41.03
CA ARG A 54 -15.17 -10.62 40.07
C ARG A 54 -14.53 -9.70 39.03
N ILE A 55 -13.56 -8.87 39.44
CA ILE A 55 -12.83 -7.99 38.54
C ILE A 55 -12.05 -8.81 37.52
N VAL A 56 -11.28 -9.81 37.99
CA VAL A 56 -10.50 -10.69 37.11
C VAL A 56 -11.41 -11.38 36.10
N ALA A 57 -12.49 -12.01 36.55
CA ALA A 57 -13.44 -12.67 35.65
C ALA A 57 -14.02 -11.73 34.59
N ARG A 58 -14.33 -10.48 34.97
CA ARG A 58 -14.88 -9.48 34.03
C ARG A 58 -13.85 -9.01 33.01
N VAL A 59 -12.59 -8.86 33.43
CA VAL A 59 -11.50 -8.46 32.55
C VAL A 59 -11.17 -9.59 31.57
N ASP A 60 -11.13 -10.84 32.05
CA ASP A 60 -10.95 -12.01 31.18
C ASP A 60 -12.07 -12.11 30.14
N GLU A 61 -13.33 -11.90 30.54
CA GLU A 61 -14.48 -11.86 29.62
C GLU A 61 -14.31 -10.78 28.54
N LEU A 62 -13.90 -9.56 28.93
CA LEU A 62 -13.71 -8.46 27.99
C LEU A 62 -12.51 -8.69 27.06
N MET A 63 -11.42 -9.25 27.56
CA MET A 63 -10.26 -9.60 26.73
C MET A 63 -10.62 -10.68 25.71
N HIS A 64 -11.39 -11.68 26.09
CA HIS A 64 -11.91 -12.66 25.15
C HIS A 64 -12.84 -12.05 24.10
N LEU A 65 -13.64 -11.05 24.45
CA LEU A 65 -14.44 -10.32 23.48
C LEU A 65 -13.55 -9.53 22.50
N CYS A 66 -12.48 -8.88 22.99
CA CYS A 66 -11.50 -8.22 22.14
C CYS A 66 -10.85 -9.22 21.16
N ASP A 67 -10.38 -10.36 21.66
CA ASP A 67 -9.79 -11.42 20.82
C ASP A 67 -10.76 -11.89 19.72
N ALA A 68 -12.04 -12.05 20.08
CA ALA A 68 -13.09 -12.45 19.14
C ALA A 68 -13.37 -11.38 18.08
N LEU A 69 -13.41 -10.10 18.47
CA LEU A 69 -13.59 -8.98 17.54
C LEU A 69 -12.40 -8.85 16.59
N GLU A 70 -11.17 -8.98 17.10
CA GLU A 70 -9.95 -8.98 16.29
C GLU A 70 -9.91 -10.15 15.31
N ALA A 71 -10.31 -11.35 15.75
CA ALA A 71 -10.42 -12.52 14.88
C ALA A 71 -11.48 -12.30 13.79
N LYS A 72 -12.64 -11.74 14.12
CA LYS A 72 -13.68 -11.39 13.16
C LYS A 72 -13.18 -10.38 12.12
N GLY A 73 -12.54 -9.31 12.56
CA GLY A 73 -12.00 -8.29 11.65
C GLY A 73 -10.93 -8.85 10.71
N ARG A 74 -10.06 -9.76 11.19
CA ARG A 74 -9.10 -10.47 10.33
C ARG A 74 -9.79 -11.33 9.28
N LEU A 75 -10.82 -12.08 9.67
CA LEU A 75 -11.57 -12.92 8.74
C LEU A 75 -12.29 -12.09 7.67
N GLU A 76 -12.93 -10.98 8.06
CA GLU A 76 -13.57 -10.06 7.11
C GLU A 76 -12.56 -9.49 6.11
N ALA A 77 -11.37 -9.10 6.57
CA ALA A 77 -10.31 -8.60 5.70
C ALA A 77 -9.80 -9.68 4.72
N GLU A 78 -9.64 -10.94 5.18
CA GLU A 78 -9.22 -12.06 4.33
C GLU A 78 -10.28 -12.38 3.26
N GLN A 79 -11.55 -12.46 3.65
CA GLN A 79 -12.66 -12.69 2.72
C GLN A 79 -12.78 -11.56 1.68
N HIS A 80 -12.64 -10.31 2.12
CA HIS A 80 -12.64 -9.16 1.22
C HIS A 80 -11.47 -9.25 0.21
N ALA A 81 -10.26 -9.53 0.69
CA ALA A 81 -9.09 -9.68 -0.18
C ALA A 81 -9.26 -10.82 -1.20
N GLN A 82 -9.82 -11.96 -0.78
CA GLN A 82 -10.09 -13.09 -1.66
C GLN A 82 -11.14 -12.76 -2.72
N LEU A 83 -12.24 -12.11 -2.34
CA LEU A 83 -13.29 -11.66 -3.26
C LEU A 83 -12.72 -10.66 -4.28
N LEU A 84 -11.98 -9.66 -3.80
CA LEU A 84 -11.37 -8.64 -4.64
C LEU A 84 -10.39 -9.27 -5.65
N SER A 85 -9.49 -10.14 -5.18
CA SER A 85 -8.54 -10.83 -6.04
C SER A 85 -9.23 -11.66 -7.11
N THR A 86 -10.32 -12.35 -6.77
CA THR A 86 -11.09 -13.17 -7.71
C THR A 86 -11.76 -12.30 -8.78
N LEU A 87 -12.42 -11.21 -8.37
CA LEU A 87 -13.13 -10.33 -9.30
C LEU A 87 -12.17 -9.55 -10.20
N LEU A 88 -11.12 -8.96 -9.64
CA LEU A 88 -10.08 -8.28 -10.41
C LEU A 88 -9.30 -9.25 -11.31
N GLY A 89 -9.06 -10.48 -10.86
CA GLY A 89 -8.52 -11.56 -11.69
C GLY A 89 -9.37 -11.81 -12.92
N SER A 90 -10.71 -11.92 -12.75
CA SER A 90 -11.62 -12.11 -13.88
C SER A 90 -11.62 -10.96 -14.89
N LEU A 91 -11.41 -9.72 -14.45
CA LEU A 91 -11.21 -8.59 -15.37
C LEU A 91 -9.94 -8.77 -16.20
N THR A 92 -8.87 -9.21 -15.55
CA THR A 92 -7.57 -9.42 -16.19
C THR A 92 -7.59 -10.59 -17.17
N ASP A 93 -8.33 -11.64 -16.86
CA ASP A 93 -8.43 -12.84 -17.71
C ASP A 93 -9.40 -12.68 -18.89
N SER A 94 -10.08 -11.52 -18.99
CA SER A 94 -11.02 -11.26 -20.08
C SER A 94 -10.28 -11.21 -21.43
N ALA A 95 -10.75 -12.02 -22.39
CA ALA A 95 -10.15 -12.12 -23.71
C ALA A 95 -10.82 -11.20 -24.75
N SER A 96 -12.06 -10.77 -24.47
CA SER A 96 -12.85 -9.93 -25.36
C SER A 96 -13.42 -8.68 -24.67
N PRO A 97 -13.72 -7.60 -25.42
CA PRO A 97 -14.41 -6.42 -24.87
C PRO A 97 -15.78 -6.74 -24.24
N GLU A 98 -16.50 -7.73 -24.78
CA GLU A 98 -17.80 -8.15 -24.27
C GLU A 98 -17.68 -8.83 -22.91
N GLU A 99 -16.72 -9.75 -22.75
CA GLU A 99 -16.40 -10.39 -21.46
C GLU A 99 -15.95 -9.36 -20.43
N LEU A 100 -15.07 -8.45 -20.83
CA LEU A 100 -14.58 -7.37 -19.97
C LEU A 100 -15.74 -6.49 -19.50
N SER A 101 -16.66 -6.12 -20.39
CA SER A 101 -17.84 -5.32 -20.04
C SER A 101 -18.73 -6.04 -19.01
N ALA A 102 -18.98 -7.34 -19.21
CA ALA A 102 -19.77 -8.14 -18.29
C ALA A 102 -19.10 -8.28 -16.91
N HIS A 103 -17.78 -8.47 -16.88
CA HIS A 103 -17.01 -8.54 -15.63
C HIS A 103 -16.98 -7.19 -14.91
N TRP A 104 -16.82 -6.09 -15.66
CA TRP A 104 -16.85 -4.74 -15.13
C TRP A 104 -18.20 -4.39 -14.52
N GLN A 105 -19.31 -4.80 -15.14
CA GLN A 105 -20.65 -4.59 -14.58
C GLN A 105 -20.82 -5.23 -13.19
N ARG A 106 -20.24 -6.41 -12.96
CA ARG A 106 -20.28 -7.07 -11.63
C ARG A 106 -19.50 -6.29 -10.59
N VAL A 107 -18.32 -5.78 -10.96
CA VAL A 107 -17.49 -4.94 -10.07
C VAL A 107 -18.20 -3.62 -9.77
N ALA A 108 -18.75 -2.96 -10.80
CA ALA A 108 -19.47 -1.70 -10.66
C ALA A 108 -20.75 -1.84 -9.81
N ALA A 109 -21.46 -2.97 -9.90
CA ALA A 109 -22.65 -3.23 -9.08
C ALA A 109 -22.37 -3.33 -7.58
N HIS A 110 -21.12 -3.62 -7.20
CA HIS A 110 -20.69 -3.79 -5.81
C HIS A 110 -19.49 -2.90 -5.46
N PHE A 111 -19.33 -1.78 -6.17
CA PHE A 111 -18.16 -0.89 -6.07
C PHE A 111 -17.91 -0.43 -4.63
N ASP A 112 -18.97 0.00 -3.93
CA ASP A 112 -18.90 0.52 -2.56
C ASP A 112 -18.43 -0.53 -1.54
N LEU A 113 -18.68 -1.82 -1.81
CA LEU A 113 -18.25 -2.93 -0.94
C LEU A 113 -16.84 -3.42 -1.26
N LEU A 114 -16.43 -3.30 -2.53
CA LEU A 114 -15.17 -3.83 -3.03
C LEU A 114 -14.01 -2.84 -2.89
N LEU A 115 -14.30 -1.54 -2.87
CA LEU A 115 -13.30 -0.48 -2.93
C LEU A 115 -13.43 0.50 -1.76
N ASP A 116 -13.88 0.00 -0.61
CA ASP A 116 -13.97 0.74 0.65
C ASP A 116 -12.59 0.97 1.31
N ARG A 117 -11.54 0.34 0.78
CA ARG A 117 -10.18 0.35 1.30
C ARG A 117 -9.17 0.90 0.28
N PRO A 118 -8.15 1.66 0.72
CA PRO A 118 -7.18 2.27 -0.18
C PRO A 118 -6.39 1.23 -0.98
N GLU A 119 -6.04 0.09 -0.37
CA GLU A 119 -5.28 -0.96 -1.07
C GLU A 119 -6.06 -1.58 -2.24
N ALA A 120 -7.39 -1.58 -2.14
CA ALA A 120 -8.27 -2.09 -3.20
C ALA A 120 -8.31 -1.13 -4.41
N VAL A 121 -8.23 0.18 -4.15
CA VAL A 121 -8.12 1.21 -5.19
C VAL A 121 -6.79 1.08 -5.93
N ASP A 122 -5.68 0.89 -5.21
CA ASP A 122 -4.37 0.67 -5.80
C ASP A 122 -4.38 -0.57 -6.73
N ALA A 123 -5.00 -1.67 -6.28
CA ALA A 123 -5.14 -2.88 -7.08
C ALA A 123 -5.96 -2.64 -8.36
N LEU A 124 -7.08 -1.91 -8.26
CA LEU A 124 -7.90 -1.55 -9.42
C LEU A 124 -7.13 -0.67 -10.41
N GLU A 125 -6.35 0.30 -9.93
CA GLU A 125 -5.52 1.15 -10.78
C GLU A 125 -4.54 0.30 -11.60
N GLN A 126 -3.88 -0.68 -10.97
CA GLN A 126 -2.97 -1.59 -11.68
C GLN A 126 -3.71 -2.41 -12.75
N ILE A 127 -4.93 -2.87 -12.47
CA ILE A 127 -5.74 -3.58 -13.47
C ILE A 127 -6.10 -2.66 -14.64
N ILE A 128 -6.51 -1.42 -14.39
CA ILE A 128 -6.84 -0.45 -15.46
C ILE A 128 -5.62 -0.21 -16.36
N LEU A 129 -4.44 -0.02 -15.75
CA LEU A 129 -3.19 0.15 -16.51
C LEU A 129 -2.85 -1.09 -17.33
N GLN A 130 -3.03 -2.29 -16.77
CA GLN A 130 -2.79 -3.54 -17.50
C GLN A 130 -3.76 -3.71 -18.68
N LEU A 131 -5.04 -3.40 -18.50
CA LEU A 131 -6.05 -3.44 -19.56
C LEU A 131 -5.74 -2.42 -20.67
N ALA A 132 -5.25 -1.23 -20.30
CA ALA A 132 -4.83 -0.20 -21.25
C ALA A 132 -3.64 -0.68 -22.11
N VAL A 133 -2.62 -1.27 -21.49
CA VAL A 133 -1.44 -1.81 -22.20
C VAL A 133 -1.78 -3.04 -23.06
N ARG A 134 -2.87 -3.73 -22.77
CA ARG A 134 -3.40 -4.82 -23.61
C ARG A 134 -4.29 -4.34 -24.77
N GLY A 135 -4.63 -3.06 -24.81
CA GLY A 135 -5.52 -2.49 -25.83
C GLY A 135 -7.00 -2.85 -25.65
N LEU A 136 -7.40 -3.34 -24.46
CA LEU A 136 -8.78 -3.75 -24.18
C LEU A 136 -9.68 -2.62 -23.67
N LEU A 137 -9.10 -1.48 -23.28
CA LEU A 137 -9.84 -0.37 -22.68
C LEU A 137 -10.58 0.50 -23.71
N VAL A 138 -10.15 0.49 -24.98
CA VAL A 138 -10.68 1.36 -26.04
C VAL A 138 -10.94 0.54 -27.30
N PRO A 139 -12.08 0.76 -28.00
CA PRO A 139 -12.33 0.16 -29.31
C PRO A 139 -11.23 0.54 -30.31
N GLN A 140 -10.76 -0.43 -31.09
CA GLN A 140 -9.69 -0.23 -32.07
C GLN A 140 -10.28 0.25 -33.40
N ASP A 141 -9.71 1.30 -34.01
CA ASP A 141 -10.09 1.73 -35.36
C ASP A 141 -9.28 0.93 -36.41
N PRO A 142 -9.93 0.15 -37.29
CA PRO A 142 -9.23 -0.59 -38.35
C PRO A 142 -8.46 0.30 -39.35
N ASN A 143 -8.76 1.60 -39.40
CA ASN A 143 -8.09 2.57 -40.26
C ASN A 143 -6.86 3.21 -39.61
N ASP A 144 -6.61 2.95 -38.32
CA ASP A 144 -5.42 3.45 -37.66
C ASP A 144 -4.15 2.88 -38.30
N GLU A 145 -3.11 3.72 -38.35
CA GLU A 145 -1.81 3.34 -38.86
C GLU A 145 -1.23 2.19 -38.01
N PRO A 146 -0.82 1.06 -38.63
CA PRO A 146 -0.20 -0.03 -37.89
C PRO A 146 1.09 0.45 -37.20
N ALA A 147 1.28 0.00 -35.96
CA ALA A 147 2.45 0.32 -35.16
C ALA A 147 3.77 -0.04 -35.86
N SER A 148 3.78 -1.03 -36.76
CA SER A 148 4.93 -1.37 -37.60
C SER A 148 5.47 -0.19 -38.40
N VAL A 149 4.59 0.65 -38.96
CA VAL A 149 4.98 1.85 -39.74
C VAL A 149 5.62 2.89 -38.82
N LEU A 150 5.09 3.07 -37.61
CA LEU A 150 5.71 3.92 -36.59
C LEU A 150 7.10 3.40 -36.19
N LEU A 151 7.25 2.10 -35.97
CA LEU A 151 8.54 1.48 -35.64
C LEU A 151 9.56 1.67 -36.77
N GLU A 152 9.16 1.59 -38.04
CA GLU A 152 10.03 1.88 -39.18
C GLU A 152 10.51 3.34 -39.19
N ARG A 153 9.62 4.30 -38.95
CA ARG A 153 10.01 5.72 -38.84
C ARG A 153 10.97 5.96 -37.69
N ILE A 154 10.75 5.31 -36.54
CA ILE A 154 11.65 5.38 -35.38
C ILE A 154 13.03 4.77 -35.74
N ARG A 155 13.08 3.66 -36.49
CA ARG A 155 14.36 3.08 -36.98
C ARG A 155 15.14 4.08 -37.82
N ALA A 156 14.48 4.66 -38.82
CA ALA A 156 15.11 5.63 -39.73
C ALA A 156 15.66 6.85 -38.98
N GLU A 157 14.90 7.38 -38.02
CA GLU A 157 15.34 8.54 -37.23
C GLU A 157 16.47 8.17 -36.25
N LYS A 158 16.43 6.98 -35.62
CA LYS A 158 17.55 6.50 -34.80
C LYS A 158 18.83 6.35 -35.63
N ASP A 159 18.76 5.79 -36.83
CA ASP A 159 19.92 5.62 -37.72
C ASP A 159 20.52 6.98 -38.12
N ARG A 160 19.66 7.95 -38.42
CA ARG A 160 20.08 9.34 -38.67
C ARG A 160 20.79 9.94 -37.45
N LEU A 161 20.22 9.82 -36.25
CA LEU A 161 20.84 10.37 -35.03
C LEU A 161 22.16 9.68 -34.66
N ILE A 162 22.31 8.39 -34.99
CA ILE A 162 23.58 7.65 -34.86
C ILE A 162 24.61 8.19 -35.86
N ALA A 163 24.21 8.41 -37.11
CA ALA A 163 25.09 8.98 -38.14
C ALA A 163 25.52 10.42 -37.80
N GLU A 164 24.63 11.20 -37.18
CA GLU A 164 24.92 12.53 -36.64
C GLU A 164 25.72 12.50 -35.31
N GLY A 165 25.97 11.32 -34.74
CA GLY A 165 26.75 11.14 -33.50
C GLY A 165 26.03 11.60 -32.23
N LYS A 166 24.74 11.96 -32.31
CA LYS A 166 23.94 12.46 -31.18
C LYS A 166 23.52 11.36 -30.21
N ILE A 167 23.41 10.13 -30.70
CA ILE A 167 23.15 8.95 -29.88
C ILE A 167 24.19 7.88 -30.16
N LYS A 168 24.62 7.18 -29.12
CA LYS A 168 25.56 6.06 -29.25
C LYS A 168 24.84 4.88 -29.90
N ARG A 169 25.47 4.25 -30.90
CA ARG A 169 24.95 3.00 -31.47
C ARG A 169 24.83 1.97 -30.34
N GLU A 170 23.60 1.54 -30.11
CA GLU A 170 23.29 0.51 -29.13
C GLU A 170 23.86 -0.82 -29.64
N SER A 171 24.71 -1.45 -28.84
CA SER A 171 25.37 -2.69 -29.22
C SER A 171 24.35 -3.82 -29.18
N SER A 172 23.84 -4.18 -30.36
CA SER A 172 23.07 -5.40 -30.64
C SER A 172 22.37 -5.99 -29.42
N LEU A 173 21.30 -5.32 -28.96
CA LEU A 173 20.26 -6.05 -28.23
C LEU A 173 19.75 -7.07 -29.24
N SER A 174 20.21 -8.31 -29.08
CA SER A 174 19.70 -9.45 -29.82
C SER A 174 18.19 -9.31 -29.84
N GLN A 175 17.62 -9.27 -31.04
CA GLN A 175 16.18 -9.49 -31.23
C GLN A 175 15.86 -10.65 -30.30
N ALA A 176 15.08 -10.40 -29.24
CA ALA A 176 14.76 -11.43 -28.28
C ALA A 176 13.80 -12.39 -28.99
N ALA A 177 14.37 -13.27 -29.82
CA ALA A 177 13.71 -14.43 -30.34
C ALA A 177 13.38 -15.29 -29.13
N GLY A 178 12.09 -15.31 -28.77
CA GLY A 178 11.56 -16.17 -27.72
C GLY A 178 11.44 -15.54 -26.34
N ARG A 179 10.95 -14.30 -26.21
CA ARG A 179 10.10 -14.02 -25.04
C ARG A 179 8.69 -14.42 -25.42
N ASP A 180 8.10 -15.35 -24.67
CA ASP A 180 6.70 -15.73 -24.79
C ASP A 180 5.85 -14.47 -24.88
N GLU A 181 5.09 -14.30 -25.96
CA GLU A 181 4.13 -13.21 -26.09
C GLU A 181 3.07 -13.43 -25.00
N PRO A 182 3.06 -12.63 -23.92
CA PRO A 182 2.30 -12.98 -22.73
C PRO A 182 0.79 -12.83 -22.93
N PHE A 183 0.37 -12.15 -24.01
CA PHE A 183 -1.01 -11.94 -24.41
C PHE A 183 -1.11 -11.56 -25.90
N GLU A 184 -2.29 -11.77 -26.47
CA GLU A 184 -2.61 -11.34 -27.84
C GLU A 184 -2.76 -9.81 -27.91
N LEU A 185 -2.24 -9.22 -28.98
CA LEU A 185 -2.33 -7.79 -29.26
C LEU A 185 -3.44 -7.48 -30.28
N PRO A 186 -3.99 -6.26 -30.26
CA PRO A 186 -4.79 -5.76 -31.37
C PRO A 186 -4.06 -5.85 -32.71
N ALA A 187 -4.81 -6.01 -33.80
CA ALA A 187 -4.24 -6.22 -35.14
C ALA A 187 -3.33 -5.08 -35.63
N THR A 188 -3.53 -3.85 -35.15
CA THR A 188 -2.73 -2.68 -35.50
C THR A 188 -1.49 -2.50 -34.60
N TRP A 189 -1.33 -3.29 -33.54
CA TRP A 189 -0.26 -3.15 -32.57
C TRP A 189 0.92 -4.08 -32.89
N ALA A 190 2.11 -3.74 -32.40
CA ALA A 190 3.30 -4.54 -32.61
C ALA A 190 4.19 -4.54 -31.35
N TRP A 191 4.66 -5.72 -30.97
CA TRP A 191 5.63 -5.87 -29.89
C TRP A 191 6.96 -5.19 -30.26
N THR A 192 7.55 -4.46 -29.30
CA THR A 192 8.89 -3.90 -29.42
C THR A 192 9.58 -3.86 -28.05
N GLN A 193 10.90 -3.78 -28.04
CA GLN A 193 11.67 -3.72 -26.79
C GLN A 193 11.76 -2.28 -26.29
N ILE A 194 11.48 -2.07 -25.00
CA ILE A 194 11.50 -0.72 -24.40
C ILE A 194 12.88 -0.05 -24.48
N GLY A 195 13.97 -0.82 -24.34
CA GLY A 195 15.34 -0.32 -24.53
C GLY A 195 15.61 0.12 -25.97
N TRP A 196 14.93 -0.49 -26.94
CA TRP A 196 15.04 -0.08 -28.33
C TRP A 196 14.23 1.19 -28.63
N SER A 197 13.07 1.38 -28.02
CA SER A 197 12.24 2.60 -28.23
C SER A 197 12.67 3.79 -27.37
N SER A 198 13.44 3.60 -26.29
CA SER A 198 13.65 4.63 -25.27
C SER A 198 15.09 4.67 -24.73
N THR A 199 15.63 5.87 -24.56
CA THR A 199 16.94 6.08 -23.90
C THR A 199 16.74 6.29 -22.41
N PHE A 200 17.12 5.30 -21.58
CA PHE A 200 17.12 5.46 -20.13
C PHE A 200 18.41 6.16 -19.68
N SER A 201 18.32 7.44 -19.34
CA SER A 201 19.45 8.17 -18.73
C SER A 201 19.28 8.14 -17.21
N MET A 202 20.07 7.31 -16.51
CA MET A 202 20.25 7.49 -15.06
C MET A 202 21.11 8.72 -14.83
N ALA A 203 20.50 9.90 -14.84
CA ALA A 203 21.11 11.08 -14.26
C ALA A 203 20.93 11.00 -12.74
N THR A 204 22.00 10.76 -11.99
CA THR A 204 22.04 11.10 -10.56
C THR A 204 21.67 12.58 -10.45
N PRO A 205 20.70 13.00 -9.62
CA PRO A 205 20.38 14.42 -9.52
C PRO A 205 21.61 15.13 -8.98
N SER A 206 22.25 15.93 -9.82
CA SER A 206 23.26 16.88 -9.38
C SER A 206 22.58 17.80 -8.36
N ARG A 207 23.18 17.89 -7.18
CA ARG A 207 22.75 18.72 -6.07
C ARG A 207 22.96 20.19 -6.44
N ALA A 208 22.15 20.72 -7.35
CA ALA A 208 22.14 22.13 -7.70
C ALA A 208 20.78 22.55 -8.25
N SER A 209 20.27 23.65 -7.69
CA SER A 209 19.16 24.49 -8.14
C SER A 209 17.76 23.86 -8.11
N GLY A 210 17.04 24.17 -7.03
CA GLY A 210 15.67 23.76 -6.81
C GLY A 210 14.66 24.42 -7.74
N LEU A 211 13.65 23.63 -8.08
CA LEU A 211 12.30 24.07 -8.42
C LEU A 211 11.36 23.06 -7.76
N ARG A 212 10.80 23.40 -6.60
CA ARG A 212 9.60 22.73 -6.07
C ARG A 212 8.43 23.10 -7.00
N PRO A 213 7.55 22.16 -7.39
CA PRO A 213 6.21 22.52 -7.82
C PRO A 213 5.49 23.14 -6.61
N LYS A 214 5.02 24.39 -6.76
CA LYS A 214 4.18 25.07 -5.78
C LYS A 214 2.86 24.32 -5.66
N ALA A 215 2.54 23.81 -4.48
CA ALA A 215 1.16 23.70 -4.04
C ALA A 215 0.66 25.12 -3.74
N SER A 216 -0.10 25.70 -4.65
CA SER A 216 -1.02 26.80 -4.34
C SER A 216 -2.19 26.22 -3.54
N GLY A 217 -2.65 26.75 -2.42
CA GLY A 217 -2.26 27.88 -1.61
C GLY A 217 -3.25 27.92 -0.45
N CYS A 218 -2.79 27.67 0.77
CA CYS A 218 -3.54 28.00 1.98
C CYS A 218 -3.34 29.49 2.27
N CYS A 219 -4.44 30.21 2.47
CA CYS A 219 -4.46 31.62 2.82
C CYS A 219 -3.75 31.85 4.17
N GLU A 220 -2.65 32.61 4.14
CA GLU A 220 -2.15 33.34 5.29
C GLU A 220 -2.74 34.76 5.28
N THR A 221 -3.24 35.19 6.42
CA THR A 221 -3.15 36.58 6.90
C THR A 221 -2.78 36.45 8.37
N SER A 222 -1.48 36.43 8.68
CA SER A 222 -0.65 37.60 9.03
C SER A 222 -1.07 38.27 10.33
N THR A 223 -0.24 38.01 11.34
CA THR A 223 -0.18 38.64 12.66
C THR A 223 0.22 40.11 12.53
N SER A 224 -0.44 40.99 13.28
CA SER A 224 0.11 42.29 13.67
C SER A 224 -0.14 42.54 15.15
N ASP A 225 0.89 43.09 15.76
CA ASP A 225 1.19 43.33 17.16
C ASP A 225 0.25 44.25 17.97
N MET A 226 0.31 44.00 19.28
CA MET A 226 0.37 44.95 20.42
C MET A 226 -0.78 45.91 20.77
N ALA A 227 -1.13 45.81 22.06
CA ALA A 227 -1.29 46.90 23.03
C ALA A 227 -2.48 47.87 22.87
N ARG A 228 -3.59 47.55 23.54
CA ARG A 228 -4.08 48.26 24.74
C ARG A 228 -5.24 47.51 25.37
#